data_AF-V6HYM2-F1
#
_entry.id   AF-V6HYM2-F1
#
_cell.length_a   1.000
_cell.length_b   1.000
_cell.length_c   1.000
_cell.angle_alpha   90.00
_cell.angle_beta   90.00
_cell.angle_gamma   90.00
#
_symmetry.space_group_name_H-M   'P 1'
#
loop_
_entity.id
_entity.type
_entity.pdbx_description
1 polymer ?
#
loop_
_entity_poly.entity_id
_entity_poly.type
_entity_poly.pdbx_seq_one_letter_code
_entity_poly.pdbx_strand_id
1 'polypeptide(L)'
;MKTDQPKVAVELNGKPLLLHVLDHLKGSGIEQIVVVVGYKKELVQALCSEISGVSFVEQKEQLGTAHALLCAEPELKNFKVP
;
A
#
# COMPACT_ATOMS: atom_id res chain seq x y z
N MET A 1 15.54 11.73 1.54
CA MET A 1 16.17 10.52 2.12
C MET A 1 17.35 10.15 1.24
N LYS A 2 18.50 9.75 1.80
CA LYS A 2 19.77 9.55 1.08
C LYS A 2 19.88 8.19 0.37
N THR A 3 18.77 7.50 0.15
CA THR A 3 18.72 6.18 -0.48
C THR A 3 17.68 6.18 -1.58
N ASP A 4 18.02 5.54 -2.70
CA ASP A 4 17.18 5.45 -3.90
C ASP A 4 15.98 4.50 -3.71
N GLN A 5 15.97 3.74 -2.61
CA GLN A 5 14.91 2.81 -2.25
C GLN A 5 13.67 3.55 -1.70
N PRO A 6 12.44 3.14 -2.08
CA PRO A 6 11.21 3.69 -1.50
C PRO A 6 11.20 3.52 0.02
N LYS A 7 10.66 4.50 0.76
CA LYS A 7 10.61 4.47 2.23
C LYS A 7 9.97 3.19 2.77
N VAL A 8 8.93 2.73 2.09
CA VAL A 8 8.14 1.56 2.43
C VAL A 8 8.87 0.23 2.19
N ALA A 9 9.93 0.25 1.37
CA ALA A 9 10.75 -0.90 1.04
C ALA A 9 11.99 -1.02 1.96
N VAL A 10 12.26 -0.02 2.81
CA VAL A 10 13.31 -0.12 3.83
C VAL A 10 13.02 -1.31 4.74
N GLU A 11 14.04 -2.11 5.01
CA GLU A 11 13.91 -3.31 5.82
C GLU A 11 14.03 -3.01 7.32
N LEU A 12 13.17 -3.66 8.10
CA LEU A 12 13.25 -3.75 9.55
C LEU A 12 13.29 -5.24 9.90
N ASN A 13 14.39 -5.68 10.54
CA ASN A 13 14.64 -7.08 10.87
C ASN A 13 14.51 -8.04 9.65
N GLY A 14 15.07 -7.64 8.51
CA GLY A 14 15.08 -8.47 7.28
C GLY A 14 13.74 -8.56 6.55
N LYS A 15 12.76 -7.71 6.91
CA LYS A 15 11.46 -7.64 6.24
C LYS A 15 11.11 -6.17 5.93
N PRO A 16 10.66 -5.85 4.70
CA PRO A 16 10.27 -4.49 4.35
C PRO A 16 9.15 -3.94 5.26
N LEU A 17 9.25 -2.66 5.62
CA LEU A 17 8.29 -1.98 6.50
C LEU A 17 6.83 -2.15 6.08
N LEU A 18 6.54 -2.07 4.77
CA LEU A 18 5.19 -2.26 4.26
C LEU A 18 4.62 -3.64 4.60
N LEU A 19 5.44 -4.67 4.50
CA LEU A 19 4.98 -6.04 4.73
C LEU A 19 4.64 -6.29 6.20
N HIS A 20 5.33 -5.64 7.14
CA HIS A 20 4.95 -5.68 8.56
C HIS A 20 3.55 -5.09 8.78
N VAL A 21 3.23 -3.98 8.11
CA VAL A 21 1.90 -3.35 8.20
C VAL A 21 0.83 -4.28 7.62
N LEU A 22 1.08 -4.85 6.45
CA LEU A 22 0.13 -5.76 5.78
C LEU A 22 -0.13 -7.03 6.60
N ASP A 23 0.91 -7.63 7.19
CA ASP A 23 0.77 -8.76 8.11
C ASP A 23 -0.15 -8.43 9.29
N HIS A 24 0.05 -7.27 9.93
CA HIS A 24 -0.74 -6.87 11.10
C HIS A 24 -2.20 -6.57 10.74
N LEU A 25 -2.45 -5.93 9.58
CA LEU A 25 -3.80 -5.70 9.09
C LEU A 25 -4.52 -7.04 8.82
N LYS A 26 -3.84 -7.98 8.15
CA LYS A 26 -4.36 -9.32 7.88
C LYS A 26 -4.61 -10.12 9.16
N GLY A 27 -3.66 -10.11 10.09
CA GLY A 27 -3.81 -10.74 11.41
C GLY A 27 -4.95 -10.16 12.24
N SER A 28 -5.38 -8.94 11.94
CA SER A 28 -6.54 -8.28 12.56
C SER A 28 -7.87 -8.58 11.85
N GLY A 29 -7.89 -9.43 10.82
CA GLY A 29 -9.09 -9.80 10.06
C GLY A 29 -9.43 -8.86 8.90
N ILE A 30 -8.54 -7.94 8.51
CA ILE A 30 -8.79 -7.05 7.37
C ILE A 30 -8.42 -7.78 6.08
N GLU A 31 -9.43 -8.17 5.30
CA GLU A 31 -9.24 -8.99 4.11
C GLU A 31 -8.97 -8.18 2.84
N GLN A 32 -9.49 -6.96 2.74
CA GLN A 32 -9.34 -6.07 1.58
C GLN A 32 -8.51 -4.84 1.95
N ILE A 33 -7.39 -4.65 1.28
CA ILE A 33 -6.43 -3.58 1.55
C ILE A 33 -6.11 -2.85 0.24
N VAL A 34 -6.29 -1.53 0.23
CA VAL A 34 -5.93 -0.68 -0.91
C VAL A 34 -4.63 0.05 -0.57
N VAL A 35 -3.57 -0.17 -1.36
CA VAL A 35 -2.28 0.49 -1.21
C VAL A 35 -2.16 1.62 -2.23
N VAL A 36 -2.11 2.86 -1.75
CA VAL A 36 -1.87 4.02 -2.60
C VAL A 36 -0.37 4.12 -2.91
N VAL A 37 -0.02 4.02 -4.19
CA VAL A 37 1.36 4.02 -4.69
C VAL A 37 1.65 5.27 -5.51
N GLY A 38 2.93 5.65 -5.60
CA GLY A 38 3.38 6.79 -6.40
C GLY A 38 4.80 6.55 -6.89
N TYR A 39 5.78 7.24 -6.31
CA TYR A 39 7.20 7.07 -6.64
C TYR A 39 7.63 5.59 -6.56
N LYS A 40 8.17 5.06 -7.67
CA LYS A 40 8.60 3.65 -7.82
C LYS A 40 7.52 2.61 -7.48
N LYS A 41 6.29 2.87 -7.92
CA LYS A 41 5.13 1.99 -7.73
C LYS A 41 5.39 0.53 -8.10
N GLU A 42 6.15 0.25 -9.16
CA GLU A 42 6.41 -1.13 -9.61
C GLU A 42 7.14 -1.96 -8.55
N LEU A 43 8.08 -1.35 -7.81
CA LEU A 43 8.79 -2.01 -6.72
C LEU A 43 7.83 -2.34 -5.57
N VAL A 44 6.95 -1.39 -5.21
CA VAL A 44 5.97 -1.56 -4.13
C VAL A 44 4.96 -2.65 -4.49
N GLN A 45 4.50 -2.67 -5.76
CA GLN A 45 3.61 -3.70 -6.29
C GLN A 45 4.28 -5.08 -6.27
N ALA A 46 5.53 -5.18 -6.71
CA ALA A 46 6.29 -6.44 -6.68
C ALA A 46 6.43 -6.99 -5.24
N LEU A 47 6.76 -6.12 -4.27
CA LEU A 47 6.86 -6.51 -2.85
C LEU A 47 5.57 -7.13 -2.30
N CYS A 48 4.42 -6.69 -2.80
CA CYS A 48 3.11 -7.08 -2.29
C CYS A 48 2.40 -8.13 -3.18
N SER A 49 3.03 -8.55 -4.28
CA SER A 49 2.41 -9.38 -5.33
C SER A 49 1.89 -10.74 -4.84
N GLU A 50 2.50 -11.31 -3.79
CA GLU A 50 2.10 -12.59 -3.20
C GLU A 50 1.03 -12.45 -2.11
N ILE A 51 0.62 -11.22 -1.76
CA ILE A 51 -0.34 -10.96 -0.68
C ILE A 51 -1.74 -10.87 -1.26
N SER A 52 -2.59 -11.83 -0.92
CA SER A 52 -3.99 -11.86 -1.34
C SER A 52 -4.77 -10.65 -0.80
N GLY A 53 -5.76 -10.18 -1.56
CA GLY A 53 -6.65 -9.08 -1.12
C GLY A 53 -5.98 -7.70 -1.02
N VAL A 54 -4.80 -7.51 -1.62
CA VAL A 54 -4.16 -6.21 -1.78
C VAL A 54 -4.40 -5.69 -3.19
N SER A 55 -4.98 -4.50 -3.33
CA SER A 55 -5.06 -3.77 -4.59
C SER A 55 -4.26 -2.47 -4.55
N PHE A 56 -4.02 -1.86 -5.71
CA PHE A 56 -3.18 -0.68 -5.84
C PHE A 56 -3.90 0.44 -6.58
N VAL A 57 -3.76 1.66 -6.07
CA VAL A 57 -4.19 2.87 -6.76
C VAL A 57 -3.02 3.84 -6.84
N GLU A 58 -2.89 4.53 -7.97
CA GLU A 58 -1.78 5.45 -8.19
C GLU A 58 -2.16 6.88 -7.81
N GLN A 59 -1.42 7.47 -6.88
CA GLN A 59 -1.38 8.91 -6.68
C GLN A 59 -0.33 9.51 -7.63
N LYS A 60 -0.78 9.98 -8.80
CA LYS A 60 0.10 10.58 -9.83
C LYS A 60 0.83 11.83 -9.34
N GLU A 61 0.16 12.65 -8.52
CA GLU A 61 0.68 13.91 -7.98
C GLU A 61 0.62 13.91 -6.45
N GLN A 62 1.75 14.24 -5.80
CA GLN A 62 1.89 14.24 -4.34
C GLN A 62 1.26 15.47 -3.68
N LEU A 63 -0.08 15.59 -3.77
CA LEU A 63 -0.87 16.69 -3.22
C LEU A 63 -1.27 16.49 -1.75
N GLY A 64 -0.61 15.55 -1.06
CA GLY A 64 -0.87 15.23 0.35
C GLY A 64 -1.72 13.98 0.58
N THR A 65 -1.97 13.68 1.86
CA THR A 65 -2.64 12.45 2.31
C THR A 65 -4.14 12.44 2.04
N ALA A 66 -4.81 13.59 2.12
CA ALA A 66 -6.22 13.71 1.76
C ALA A 66 -6.44 13.35 0.28
N HIS A 67 -5.57 13.85 -0.61
CA HIS A 67 -5.59 13.47 -2.02
C HIS A 67 -5.32 11.97 -2.22
N ALA A 68 -4.38 11.40 -1.46
CA ALA A 68 -4.11 9.96 -1.52
C ALA A 68 -5.34 9.12 -1.15
N LEU A 69 -6.10 9.55 -0.14
CA LEU A 69 -7.37 8.91 0.22
C LEU A 69 -8.41 9.03 -0.89
N LEU A 70 -8.52 10.20 -1.54
CA LEU A 70 -9.42 10.40 -2.69
C LEU A 70 -9.04 9.50 -3.88
N CYS A 71 -7.75 9.26 -4.13
CA CYS A 71 -7.31 8.32 -5.15
C CYS A 71 -7.80 6.87 -4.91
N ALA A 72 -8.07 6.50 -3.65
CA ALA A 72 -8.61 5.19 -3.29
C ALA A 72 -10.14 5.09 -3.38
N GLU A 73 -10.85 6.20 -3.53
CA GLU A 73 -12.32 6.24 -3.60
C GLU A 73 -12.91 5.24 -4.62
N PRO A 74 -12.38 5.10 -5.86
CA PRO A 74 -12.95 4.18 -6.84
C PRO A 74 -12.95 2.71 -6.40
N GLU A 75 -11.90 2.28 -5.69
CA GLU A 75 -11.78 0.91 -5.17
C GLU A 75 -12.77 0.66 -4.02
N LEU A 76 -13.10 1.71 -3.27
CA LEU A 76 -14.00 1.63 -2.12
C LEU A 76 -15.49 1.63 -2.52
N LYS A 77 -15.85 2.01 -3.75
CA LYS A 77 -17.26 2.05 -4.21
C LYS A 77 -17.94 0.69 -4.19
N ASN A 78 -17.18 -0.39 -4.32
CA ASN A 78 -17.68 -1.76 -4.28
C ASN A 78 -17.53 -2.41 -2.90
N PHE A 79 -17.01 -1.68 -1.91
CA PHE A 79 -16.84 -2.18 -0.56
C PHE A 79 -18.22 -2.31 0.09
N LYS A 80 -18.60 -3.54 0.44
CA LYS A 80 -19.83 -3.82 1.17
C LYS A 80 -19.48 -3.99 2.63
N VAL A 81 -20.10 -3.19 3.48
CA VAL A 81 -20.01 -3.37 4.93
C VAL A 81 -20.75 -4.68 5.27
N PRO A 82 -20.14 -5.59 6.06
CA PRO A 82 -20.84 -6.78 6.55
C PRO A 82 -22.04 -6.44 7.43
#